data_AF-A0A521G395-F1
#
_entry.id   AF-A0A521G395-F1
#
_cell.length_a   1.000
_cell.length_b   1.000
_cell.length_c   1.000
_cell.angle_alpha   90.00
_cell.angle_beta   90.00
_cell.angle_gamma   90.00
#
_symmetry.space_group_name_H-M   'P 1'
#
loop_
_entity.id
_entity.type
_entity.pdbx_description
1 polymer ?
#
loop_
_entity_poly.entity_id
_entity_poly.type
_entity_poly.pdbx_seq_one_letter_code
_entity_poly.pdbx_strand_id
1 'polypeptide(L)'
;MNSSSGSASFFNKVPWTFLVIIYLVVTQIMEIPLDGVPGFVLIGLGVFVLFAEFFKSGDIGLAVFMIDVITSVIGLVAATVLLCYLVWVMGQQLTFYHWFGYTILLGDAIFSPLNSFRTALRNFGVGA
;
A
#
# COMPACT_ATOMS: atom_id res chain seq x y z
N MET A 1 18.02 -32.33 -2.72
CA MET A 1 16.79 -31.52 -2.90
C MET A 1 16.63 -30.66 -1.67
N ASN A 2 16.75 -29.35 -1.81
CA ASN A 2 16.10 -28.34 -0.96
C ASN A 2 16.39 -26.96 -1.58
N SER A 3 15.72 -26.71 -2.69
CA SER A 3 15.46 -25.37 -3.21
C SER A 3 14.36 -24.72 -2.35
N SER A 4 14.37 -23.38 -2.31
CA SER A 4 13.32 -22.47 -1.82
C SER A 4 13.12 -22.32 -0.31
N SER A 5 14.03 -21.58 0.36
CA SER A 5 13.73 -20.87 1.62
C SER A 5 14.00 -19.35 1.55
N GLY A 6 14.51 -18.82 0.42
CA GLY A 6 14.80 -17.39 0.26
C GLY A 6 13.63 -16.51 -0.23
N SER A 7 12.65 -17.09 -0.94
CA SER A 7 11.61 -16.30 -1.62
C SER A 7 10.54 -15.74 -0.68
N ALA A 8 10.29 -16.40 0.46
CA ALA A 8 9.33 -15.93 1.47
C ALA A 8 9.80 -14.69 2.23
N SER A 9 11.13 -14.38 2.25
CA SER A 9 11.65 -13.23 2.99
C SER A 9 11.47 -11.90 2.27
N PHE A 10 11.48 -11.90 0.93
CA PHE A 10 11.30 -10.66 0.15
C PHE A 10 9.83 -10.24 0.08
N PHE A 11 8.91 -11.19 -0.05
CA PHE A 11 7.47 -10.91 -0.11
C PHE A 11 6.94 -10.19 1.15
N ASN A 12 7.50 -10.52 2.32
CA ASN A 12 7.12 -9.90 3.59
C ASN A 12 7.81 -8.56 3.87
N LYS A 13 8.78 -8.14 3.04
CA LYS A 13 9.54 -6.89 3.26
C LYS A 13 9.10 -5.76 2.34
N VAL A 14 8.41 -6.08 1.25
CA VAL A 14 7.98 -5.09 0.27
C VAL A 14 6.61 -4.55 0.68
N PRO A 15 6.46 -3.24 0.89
CA PRO A 15 5.15 -2.59 1.07
C PRO A 15 4.42 -2.57 -0.28
N TRP A 16 3.41 -3.41 -0.41
CA TRP A 16 2.69 -3.62 -1.67
C TRP A 16 1.88 -2.39 -2.08
N THR A 17 1.58 -1.49 -1.15
CA THR A 17 0.93 -0.21 -1.43
C THR A 17 1.68 0.72 -2.36
N PHE A 18 3.00 0.59 -2.45
CA PHE A 18 3.76 1.36 -3.43
C PHE A 18 3.36 0.99 -4.87
N LEU A 19 2.80 -0.20 -5.14
CA LEU A 19 2.28 -0.52 -6.47
C LEU A 19 1.12 0.39 -6.87
N VAL A 20 0.22 0.72 -5.95
CA VAL A 20 -0.91 1.63 -6.21
C VAL A 20 -0.38 3.04 -6.47
N ILE A 21 0.59 3.50 -5.68
CA ILE A 21 1.23 4.81 -5.86
C ILE A 21 1.94 4.88 -7.21
N ILE A 22 2.80 3.90 -7.51
CA ILE A 22 3.56 3.82 -8.76
C ILE A 22 2.59 3.81 -9.95
N TYR A 23 1.51 3.02 -9.88
CA TYR A 23 0.52 2.99 -10.94
C TYR A 23 -0.09 4.37 -11.19
N LEU A 24 -0.57 5.05 -10.13
CA LEU A 24 -1.15 6.39 -10.24
C LEU A 24 -0.15 7.41 -10.81
N VAL A 25 1.11 7.34 -10.39
CA VAL A 25 2.19 8.20 -10.90
C VAL A 25 2.46 7.91 -12.37
N VAL A 26 2.57 6.64 -12.78
CA VAL A 26 2.82 6.26 -14.18
C VAL A 26 1.65 6.67 -15.07
N THR A 27 0.40 6.44 -14.65
CA THR A 27 -0.77 6.89 -15.43
C THR A 27 -0.78 8.40 -15.57
N GLN A 28 -0.31 9.13 -14.56
CA GLN A 28 -0.21 10.59 -14.63
C GLN A 28 0.91 11.04 -15.57
N ILE A 29 2.10 10.46 -15.49
CA ILE A 29 3.25 10.82 -16.36
C ILE A 29 2.93 10.55 -17.84
N MET A 30 2.20 9.46 -18.10
CA MET A 30 1.80 9.07 -19.45
C MET A 30 0.52 9.76 -19.93
N GLU A 31 -0.06 10.66 -19.11
CA GLU A 31 -1.32 11.36 -19.39
C GLU A 31 -2.47 10.41 -19.75
N ILE A 32 -2.48 9.20 -19.18
CA ILE A 32 -3.49 8.19 -19.46
C ILE A 32 -4.72 8.50 -18.60
N PRO A 33 -5.90 8.74 -19.20
CA PRO A 33 -7.11 8.93 -18.44
C PRO A 33 -7.46 7.63 -17.69
N LEU A 34 -7.79 7.76 -16.41
CA LEU A 34 -8.22 6.61 -15.60
C LEU A 34 -9.64 6.11 -15.97
N ASP A 35 -10.31 6.77 -16.91
CA ASP A 35 -11.63 6.37 -17.36
C ASP A 35 -11.56 5.09 -18.21
N GLY A 36 -12.28 4.05 -17.78
CA GLY A 36 -12.35 2.77 -18.48
C GLY A 36 -11.33 1.76 -17.98
N VAL A 37 -10.65 1.07 -18.91
CA VAL A 37 -9.75 -0.06 -18.60
C VAL A 37 -8.66 0.30 -17.58
N PRO A 38 -7.97 1.45 -17.67
CA PRO A 38 -6.94 1.80 -16.69
C PRO A 38 -7.49 1.95 -15.26
N GLY A 39 -8.73 2.41 -15.10
CA GLY A 39 -9.40 2.50 -13.80
C GLY A 39 -9.73 1.12 -13.23
N PHE A 40 -10.20 0.17 -14.05
CA PHE A 40 -10.44 -1.21 -13.60
C PHE A 40 -9.16 -1.93 -13.19
N VAL A 41 -8.05 -1.67 -13.90
CA VAL A 41 -6.74 -2.19 -13.54
C VAL A 41 -6.29 -1.63 -12.18
N LEU A 42 -6.50 -0.34 -11.92
CA LEU A 42 -6.24 0.27 -10.62
C LEU A 42 -7.06 -0.40 -9.50
N ILE A 43 -8.35 -0.67 -9.75
CA ILE A 43 -9.21 -1.36 -8.78
C ILE A 43 -8.68 -2.77 -8.49
N GLY A 44 -8.36 -3.53 -9.54
CA GLY A 44 -7.79 -4.87 -9.41
C GLY A 44 -6.46 -4.87 -8.63
N LEU A 45 -5.57 -3.93 -8.93
CA LEU A 45 -4.33 -3.71 -8.18
C LEU A 45 -4.59 -3.39 -6.72
N GLY A 46 -5.54 -2.49 -6.45
CA GLY A 46 -5.93 -2.13 -5.09
C GLY A 46 -6.41 -3.32 -4.28
N VAL A 47 -7.32 -4.12 -4.85
CA VAL A 47 -7.82 -5.34 -4.22
C VAL A 47 -6.68 -6.35 -4.00
N PHE A 48 -5.81 -6.55 -4.99
CA PHE A 48 -4.64 -7.42 -4.86
C PHE A 48 -3.73 -6.98 -3.71
N VAL A 49 -3.43 -5.69 -3.60
CA VAL A 49 -2.59 -5.13 -2.53
C VAL A 49 -3.21 -5.36 -1.16
N LEU A 50 -4.52 -5.14 -1.01
CA LEU A 50 -5.23 -5.42 0.25
C LEU A 50 -5.06 -6.89 0.67
N PHE A 51 -5.22 -7.83 -0.26
CA PHE A 51 -4.99 -9.25 0.03
C PHE A 51 -3.52 -9.55 0.34
N ALA A 52 -2.58 -8.98 -0.41
CA ALA A 52 -1.15 -9.20 -0.21
C ALA A 52 -0.68 -8.72 1.18
N GLU A 53 -1.09 -7.52 1.60
CA GLU A 53 -0.78 -6.99 2.94
C GLU A 53 -1.51 -7.78 4.04
N PHE A 54 -2.73 -8.25 3.78
CA PHE A 54 -3.44 -9.11 4.74
C PHE A 54 -2.74 -10.46 4.94
N PHE A 55 -2.17 -11.06 3.90
CA PHE A 55 -1.41 -12.31 4.03
C PHE A 55 -0.05 -12.11 4.72
N LYS A 56 0.60 -10.97 4.52
CA LYS A 56 1.87 -10.63 5.17
C LYS A 56 1.77 -10.54 6.69
N SER A 57 0.58 -10.25 7.23
CA SER A 57 0.39 -10.05 8.67
C SER A 57 0.43 -11.29 9.55
N GLY A 58 0.68 -12.48 8.98
CA GLY A 58 0.69 -13.73 9.74
C GLY A 58 1.80 -13.85 10.78
N ASP A 59 2.98 -13.28 10.52
CA ASP A 59 4.17 -13.42 11.38
C ASP A 59 5.07 -12.17 11.30
N ILE A 60 4.86 -11.22 12.22
CA ILE A 60 5.53 -9.92 12.22
C ILE A 60 6.37 -9.75 13.50
N GLY A 61 7.69 -9.62 13.32
CA GLY A 61 8.62 -9.16 14.37
C GLY A 61 8.70 -7.63 14.46
N LEU A 62 9.24 -7.10 15.57
CA LEU A 62 9.30 -5.65 15.82
C LEU A 62 10.04 -4.84 14.74
N ALA A 63 11.06 -5.42 14.09
CA ALA A 63 11.75 -4.76 12.98
C ALA A 63 10.85 -4.58 11.74
N VAL A 64 9.98 -5.56 11.47
CA VAL A 64 9.01 -5.49 10.35
C VAL A 64 7.91 -4.48 10.68
N PHE A 65 7.45 -4.43 11.93
CA PHE A 65 6.53 -3.38 12.41
C PHE A 65 7.06 -1.96 12.15
N MET A 66 8.30 -1.68 12.53
CA MET A 66 8.91 -0.36 12.30
C MET A 66 9.01 -0.01 10.82
N ILE A 67 9.38 -0.99 9.99
CA ILE A 67 9.45 -0.79 8.53
C ILE A 67 8.05 -0.53 7.97
N ASP A 68 7.03 -1.28 8.39
CA ASP A 68 5.64 -1.09 7.96
C ASP A 68 5.15 0.31 8.34
N VAL A 69 5.37 0.77 9.58
CA VAL A 69 4.99 2.12 10.01
C VAL A 69 5.69 3.20 9.18
N ILE A 70 7.01 3.10 9.00
CA ILE A 70 7.78 4.08 8.22
C ILE A 70 7.29 4.12 6.77
N THR A 71 7.10 2.95 6.17
CA THR A 71 6.69 2.83 4.76
C THR A 71 5.24 3.28 4.55
N SER A 72 4.33 3.01 5.49
CA SER A 72 2.97 3.55 5.50
C SER A 72 2.96 5.09 5.57
N VAL A 73 3.78 5.69 6.44
CA VAL A 73 3.88 7.16 6.54
C VAL A 73 4.43 7.76 5.25
N ILE A 74 5.51 7.19 4.70
CA ILE A 74 6.09 7.65 3.42
C ILE A 74 5.06 7.51 2.29
N GLY A 75 4.37 6.38 2.21
CA GLY A 75 3.33 6.14 1.21
C GLY A 75 2.19 7.15 1.31
N LEU A 76 1.74 7.46 2.53
CA LEU A 76 0.69 8.45 2.77
C LEU A 76 1.14 9.87 2.37
N VAL A 77 2.37 10.26 2.70
CA VAL A 77 2.95 11.54 2.28
C VAL A 77 3.03 11.61 0.76
N ALA A 78 3.55 10.57 0.10
CA ALA A 78 3.66 10.52 -1.36
C ALA A 78 2.29 10.61 -2.04
N ALA A 79 1.29 9.87 -1.53
CA ALA A 79 -0.09 9.94 -2.00
C ALA A 79 -0.67 11.35 -1.83
N THR A 80 -0.45 11.97 -0.67
CA THR A 80 -0.92 13.33 -0.40
C THR A 80 -0.28 14.34 -1.35
N VAL A 81 1.04 14.25 -1.57
CA VAL A 81 1.76 15.10 -2.53
C VAL A 81 1.20 14.92 -3.94
N LEU A 82 0.95 13.69 -4.38
CA LEU A 82 0.35 13.42 -5.68
C LEU A 82 -1.06 14.04 -5.80
N LEU A 83 -1.90 13.90 -4.76
CA LEU A 83 -3.24 14.49 -4.74
C LEU A 83 -3.14 16.01 -4.83
N CYS A 84 -2.27 16.61 -4.02
CA CYS A 84 -2.04 18.04 -4.02
C CYS A 84 -1.60 18.54 -5.41
N TYR A 85 -0.69 17.81 -6.04
CA TYR A 85 -0.18 18.13 -7.36
C TYR A 85 -1.29 18.10 -8.42
N LEU A 86 -2.13 17.05 -8.42
CA LEU A 86 -3.24 16.92 -9.36
C LEU A 86 -4.27 18.06 -9.21
N VAL A 87 -4.63 18.39 -7.97
CA VAL A 87 -5.68 19.36 -7.68
C VAL A 87 -5.19 20.80 -7.84
N TRP A 88 -4.05 21.14 -7.24
CA TRP A 88 -3.60 22.54 -7.17
C TRP A 88 -2.64 22.96 -8.28
N VAL A 89 -1.87 22.05 -8.85
CA VAL A 89 -0.91 22.39 -9.92
C VAL A 89 -1.51 22.12 -11.29
N MET A 90 -2.10 20.94 -11.48
CA MET A 90 -2.69 20.54 -12.76
C MET A 90 -4.14 21.01 -12.94
N GLY A 91 -4.82 21.40 -11.85
CA GLY A 91 -6.25 21.76 -11.89
C GLY A 91 -7.15 20.61 -12.37
N GLN A 92 -6.67 19.37 -12.27
CA GLN A 92 -7.33 18.20 -12.80
C GLN A 92 -8.49 17.80 -11.89
N GLN A 93 -9.64 17.48 -12.48
CA GLN A 93 -10.78 16.97 -11.71
C GLN A 93 -10.51 15.53 -11.27
N LEU A 94 -10.61 15.29 -9.96
CA LEU A 94 -10.44 13.96 -9.37
C LEU A 94 -11.62 13.06 -9.74
N THR A 95 -11.36 12.05 -10.56
CA THR A 95 -12.34 11.01 -10.88
C THR A 95 -12.50 10.02 -9.73
N PHE A 96 -13.55 9.20 -9.78
CA PHE A 96 -13.80 8.12 -8.80
C PHE A 96 -12.55 7.24 -8.55
N TYR A 97 -11.81 6.93 -9.61
CA TYR A 97 -10.63 6.06 -9.54
C TYR A 97 -9.50 6.66 -8.70
N HIS A 98 -9.30 7.98 -8.76
CA HIS A 98 -8.33 8.67 -7.92
C HIS A 98 -8.73 8.53 -6.45
N TRP A 99 -9.99 8.86 -6.11
CA TRP A 99 -10.51 8.75 -4.76
C TRP A 99 -10.46 7.32 -4.22
N PHE A 100 -10.75 6.33 -5.06
CA PHE A 100 -10.65 4.92 -4.71
C PHE A 100 -9.21 4.52 -4.40
N GLY A 101 -8.26 4.87 -5.27
CA GLY A 101 -6.83 4.65 -5.02
C GLY A 101 -6.34 5.30 -3.72
N TYR A 102 -6.73 6.55 -3.47
CA TYR A 102 -6.40 7.24 -2.22
C TYR A 102 -7.01 6.58 -0.98
N THR A 103 -8.23 6.08 -1.09
CA THR A 103 -8.90 5.37 0.01
C THR A 103 -8.19 4.06 0.36
N ILE A 104 -7.71 3.32 -0.64
CA ILE A 104 -6.89 2.12 -0.42
C ILE A 104 -5.58 2.47 0.29
N LEU A 105 -4.90 3.52 -0.17
CA LEU A 105 -3.63 3.96 0.43
C LEU A 105 -3.82 4.42 1.88
N LEU A 106 -4.88 5.18 2.15
CA LEU A 106 -5.23 5.61 3.49
C LEU A 106 -5.64 4.42 4.38
N GLY A 107 -6.42 3.49 3.83
CA GLY A 107 -6.79 2.25 4.50
C GLY A 107 -5.57 1.45 4.92
N ASP A 108 -4.65 1.18 4.00
CA ASP A 108 -3.41 0.46 4.31
C ASP A 108 -2.54 1.19 5.34
N ALA A 109 -2.40 2.51 5.21
CA ALA A 109 -1.63 3.31 6.16
C ALA A 109 -2.19 3.24 7.60
N ILE A 110 -3.46 2.87 7.77
CA ILE A 110 -4.09 2.64 9.07
C ILE A 110 -4.02 1.17 9.45
N PHE A 111 -4.45 0.27 8.57
CA PHE A 111 -4.59 -1.15 8.87
C PHE A 111 -3.24 -1.86 9.01
N SER A 112 -2.23 -1.50 8.21
CA SER A 112 -0.92 -2.14 8.24
C SER A 112 -0.20 -1.92 9.58
N PRO A 113 -0.11 -0.69 10.13
CA PRO A 113 0.37 -0.46 11.50
C PRO A 113 -0.46 -1.13 12.60
N LEU A 114 -1.79 -1.14 12.49
CA LEU A 114 -2.65 -1.75 13.51
C LEU A 114 -2.45 -3.27 13.58
N ASN A 115 -2.32 -3.92 12.44
CA ASN A 115 -2.19 -5.36 12.34
C ASN A 115 -0.81 -5.84 12.81
N SER A 116 0.23 -5.11 12.43
CA SER A 116 1.60 -5.33 12.90
C SER A 116 1.76 -5.02 14.39
N PHE A 117 1.09 -3.98 14.92
CA PHE A 117 1.04 -3.69 16.37
C PHE A 117 0.35 -4.81 17.17
N ARG A 118 -0.81 -5.30 16.71
CA ARG A 118 -1.52 -6.42 17.34
C ARG A 118 -0.65 -7.69 17.41
N THR A 119 0.07 -7.96 16.32
CA THR A 119 0.97 -9.12 16.22
C THR A 119 2.19 -8.96 17.13
N ALA A 120 2.75 -7.75 17.22
CA ALA A 120 3.83 -7.44 18.15
C ALA A 120 3.40 -7.62 19.61
N LEU A 121 2.23 -7.11 20.02
CA LEU A 121 1.70 -7.30 21.37
C LEU A 121 1.53 -8.79 21.74
N ARG A 122 1.02 -9.60 20.81
CA ARG A 122 0.92 -11.05 20.97
C ARG A 122 2.30 -11.69 21.18
N ASN A 123 3.29 -11.27 20.41
CA ASN A 123 4.66 -11.79 20.49
C ASN A 123 5.43 -11.32 21.74
N PHE A 124 5.04 -10.20 22.36
CA PHE A 124 5.63 -9.70 23.61
C PHE A 124 5.12 -10.40 24.88
N GLY A 125 4.19 -11.35 24.77
CA GLY A 125 3.69 -12.09 25.94
C GLY A 125 2.71 -11.31 26.83
N VAL A 126 2.26 -10.11 26.44
CA VAL A 126 1.11 -9.41 27.06
C VAL A 126 -0.20 -9.89 26.42
N GLY A 127 -0.26 -11.19 26.13
CA GLY A 127 -1.40 -11.89 25.55
C GLY A 127 -1.86 -13.07 26.42
N ALA A 128 -1.54 -13.04 27.71
CA ALA A 128 -2.19 -13.84 28.75
C ALA A 128 -3.13 -12.94 29.55
#